data_AF-A0A8T7HDE6-F1
#
_entry.id   AF-A0A8T7HDE6-F1
#
_cell.length_a   1.000
_cell.length_b   1.000
_cell.length_c   1.000
_cell.angle_alpha   90.00
_cell.angle_beta   90.00
_cell.angle_gamma   90.00
#
_symmetry.space_group_name_H-M   'P 1'
#
loop_
_entity.id
_entity.type
_entity.pdbx_description
1 polymer ?
#
loop_
_entity_poly.entity_id
_entity_poly.type
_entity_poly.pdbx_seq_one_letter_code
_entity_poly.pdbx_strand_id
1 'polypeptide(L)' 'MLTHCPDCKRTLHEGQHKFSDGYYTIKYCKECGFREEKPMPEKELHQK' A
#
# COMPACT_ATOMS: atom_id res chain seq x y z
N MET A 1 -1.35 -11.58 2.31
CA MET A 1 -1.15 -10.11 2.35
C MET A 1 0.02 -9.82 3.29
N LEU A 2 1.11 -9.18 2.84
CA LEU A 2 2.19 -8.81 3.75
C LEU A 2 1.72 -7.65 4.66
N THR A 3 1.81 -7.88 5.96
CA THR A 3 1.57 -6.90 7.02
C THR A 3 2.87 -6.39 7.67
N HIS A 4 4.01 -7.02 7.35
CA HIS A 4 5.33 -6.73 7.93
C HIS A 4 6.40 -6.55 6.83
N CYS A 5 7.37 -5.64 7.02
CA CYS A 5 8.48 -5.41 6.08
C CYS A 5 9.28 -6.72 5.96
N PRO A 6 9.54 -7.24 4.76
CA PRO A 6 10.33 -8.46 4.60
C PRO A 6 11.77 -8.28 5.08
N ASP A 7 12.25 -7.04 5.11
CA ASP A 7 13.61 -6.68 5.51
C ASP A 7 13.76 -6.53 7.04
N CYS A 8 13.00 -5.62 7.66
CA CYS A 8 13.13 -5.33 9.09
C CYS A 8 12.06 -5.96 9.99
N LYS A 9 11.11 -6.72 9.42
CA LYS A 9 9.99 -7.40 10.12
C LYS A 9 9.05 -6.47 10.91
N ARG A 10 9.20 -5.15 10.76
CA ARG A 10 8.31 -4.15 11.36
C ARG A 10 6.99 -4.06 10.61
N THR A 11 5.95 -3.57 11.27
CA THR A 11 4.63 -3.36 10.65
C THR A 11 4.73 -2.41 9.46
N LEU A 12 4.11 -2.80 8.34
CA LEU A 12 3.96 -1.92 7.18
C LEU A 12 2.80 -0.97 7.41
N HIS A 13 3.01 0.30 7.07
CA HIS A 13 1.93 1.28 6.97
C HIS A 13 1.29 1.18 5.60
N GLU A 14 -0.04 1.21 5.56
CA GLU A 14 -0.83 1.21 4.33
C GLU A 14 -1.56 2.55 4.20
N GLY A 15 -1.58 3.10 2.99
CA GLY A 15 -2.37 4.27 2.64
C GLY A 15 -2.86 4.17 1.21
N GLN A 16 -3.99 4.81 0.91
CA GLN A 16 -4.51 4.92 -0.44
C GLN A 16 -4.15 6.28 -1.02
N HIS A 17 -3.69 6.28 -2.27
CA HIS A 17 -3.32 7.48 -3.00
C HIS A 17 -4.06 7.51 -4.33
N LYS A 18 -4.69 8.64 -4.65
CA LYS A 18 -5.35 8.86 -5.94
C LYS A 18 -4.35 9.51 -6.89
N PHE A 19 -3.96 8.78 -7.93
CA PHE A 19 -3.15 9.27 -9.03
C PHE A 19 -4.04 9.60 -10.25
N SER A 20 -3.45 10.18 -11.29
CA SER A 20 -4.15 10.47 -12.54
C SER A 20 -4.72 9.21 -13.22
N ASP A 21 -4.01 8.08 -13.08
CA ASP A 21 -4.38 6.78 -13.66
C ASP A 21 -5.34 5.95 -12.79
N GLY A 22 -5.66 6.41 -11.57
CA GLY A 22 -6.58 5.70 -10.68
C GLY A 22 -6.14 5.68 -9.22
N TYR A 23 -6.77 4.81 -8.43
CA TYR A 23 -6.45 4.63 -7.01
C TYR A 23 -5.37 3.56 -6.84
N TYR A 24 -4.42 3.84 -5.96
CA TYR A 24 -3.31 2.95 -5.66
C TYR A 24 -3.22 2.75 -4.15
N THR A 25 -3.02 1.51 -3.73
CA THR A 25 -2.65 1.18 -2.36
C THR A 25 -1.15 1.22 -2.25
N ILE A 26 -0.64 2.10 -1.40
CA ILE A 26 0.78 2.23 -1.10
C ILE A 26 1.03 1.63 0.27
N LYS A 27 1.90 0.62 0.31
CA LYS A 27 2.46 0.04 1.54
C LYS A 27 3.88 0.52 1.71
N TYR A 28 4.23 0.99 2.89
CA TYR A 28 5.58 1.44 3.15
C TYR A 28 6.00 1.18 4.60
N CYS A 29 7.30 0.97 4.80
CA CYS A 29 7.89 0.87 6.12
C CYS A 29 8.67 2.13 6.43
N LYS A 30 8.37 2.77 7.56
CA LYS A 30 9.08 3.96 8.03
C LYS A 30 10.48 3.67 8.56
N GLU A 31 10.78 2.40 8.86
CA GLU A 31 12.04 1.99 9.46
C GLU A 31 13.07 1.58 8.40
N CYS A 32 12.70 0.63 7.52
CA CYS A 32 13.58 0.09 6.46
C CYS A 32 13.53 0.93 5.16
N GLY A 33 12.54 1.82 5.01
CA GLY A 33 12.31 2.56 3.76
C GLY A 33 11.67 1.74 2.63
N PHE A 34 11.32 0.47 2.88
CA PHE A 34 10.59 -0.38 1.94
C PHE A 34 9.29 0.28 1.49
N ARG A 35 8.98 0.23 0.19
CA ARG A 35 7.74 0.74 -0.41
C ARG A 35 7.25 -0.21 -1.49
N GLU A 36 5.96 -0.52 -1.46
CA GLU A 36 5.25 -1.32 -2.46
C GLU A 36 3.99 -0.56 -2.89
N GLU A 37 3.81 -0.39 -4.19
CA GLU A 37 2.67 0.33 -4.77
C GLU A 37 1.88 -0.66 -5.61
N LYS A 38 0.59 -0.79 -5.32
CA LYS A 38 -0.30 -1.68 -6.07
C LYS A 38 -1.49 -0.89 -6.59
N PRO A 39 -1.76 -0.93 -7.91
CA PRO A 39 -2.98 -0.36 -8.45
C PRO A 39 -4.17 -1.06 -7.81
N MET A 40 -5.13 -0.28 -7.32
CA MET A 40 -6.39 -0.83 -6.83
C MET A 40 -7.28 -1.10 -8.06
N PRO A 41 -7.77 -2.33 -8.25
CA PRO A 41 -8.77 -2.58 -9.26
C PRO A 41 -10.04 -1.78 -8.91
N GLU A 42 -10.67 -1.15 -9.90
CA GLU A 42 -11.87 -0.30 -9.74
C GLU A 42 -13.02 -0.99 -8.98
N LYS A 43 -13.01 -2.32 -8.93
CA LYS A 43 -14.00 -3.15 -8.22
C LYS A 43 -13.93 -3.04 -6.69
N GLU A 44 -12.85 -2.49 -6.12
CA GLU A 44 -12.69 -2.29 -4.68
C GLU A 44 -12.90 -0.83 -4.24
N LEU A 45 -13.18 0.08 -5.19
CA LEU A 45 -13.46 1.50 -4.90
C LEU A 45 -14.87 1.72 -4.32
N HIS A 46 -15.74 0.70 -4.35
CA HIS A 46 -17.10 0.78 -3.83
C HIS A 46 -17.23 0.01 -2.52
N GLN A 47 -16.90 0.67 -1.42
CA GLN A 47 -17.44 0.29 -0.11
C GLN A 47 -17.86 1.54 0.66
N LYS A 48 -19.02 2.09 0.27
CA LYS A 48 -20.22 2.30 1.10
C LYS A 48 -21.00 3.55 0.71
#